data_AF-A0A6A6J539-F1
#
_entry.id   AF-A0A6A6J539-F1
#
_cell.length_a   1.000
_cell.length_b   1.000
_cell.length_c   1.000
_cell.angle_alpha   90.00
_cell.angle_beta   90.00
_cell.angle_gamma   90.00
#
_symmetry.space_group_name_H-M   'P 1'
#
loop_
_entity.id
_entity.type
_entity.pdbx_description
1 polymer ?
#
loop_
_entity_poly.entity_id
_entity_poly.type
_entity_poly.pdbx_seq_one_letter_code
_entity_poly.pdbx_strand_id
1 'polypeptide(L)'
;MSYLASTYRAWLDCISQREWNKLTSYMHSSYDYNGKQFTPTEFAGWVEKEGCRFSDYRITVDTILVDDVAQCIGCRIFGKGRPADSMFGCSPTEKDIYFVEHHLVWFTQSKIAKTLYILDIGSIHQQFQSTERYMPDLISEFLAPSAKVLSTCELEKAIRRFFSSISTRTMASELPEIVQSELWRDGVKMPLDVYLGLIEKSIAVMPDV
;
A
#
# COMPACT_ATOMS: atom_id res chain seq x y z
N MET A 1 15.82 0.59 -13.69
CA MET A 1 14.45 0.71 -13.15
C MET A 1 13.57 -0.20 -14.00
N SER A 2 12.74 -1.08 -13.40
CA SER A 2 11.87 -1.99 -14.17
C SER A 2 10.85 -1.20 -14.98
N TYR A 3 10.52 -1.70 -16.18
CA TYR A 3 9.50 -1.12 -17.05
C TYR A 3 8.13 -1.03 -16.36
N LEU A 4 7.75 -2.02 -15.55
CA LEU A 4 6.49 -2.03 -14.80
C LEU A 4 6.43 -0.86 -13.81
N ALA A 5 7.51 -0.67 -13.05
CA ALA A 5 7.62 0.43 -12.09
C ALA A 5 7.60 1.80 -12.78
N SER A 6 8.31 1.96 -13.90
CA SER A 6 8.31 3.20 -14.67
C SER A 6 6.94 3.51 -15.27
N THR A 7 6.25 2.49 -15.80
CA THR A 7 4.90 2.62 -16.36
C THR A 7 3.89 3.04 -15.30
N TYR A 8 3.95 2.40 -14.13
CA TYR A 8 3.04 2.73 -13.04
C TYR A 8 3.26 4.14 -12.48
N ARG A 9 4.52 4.55 -12.32
CA ARG A 9 4.87 5.93 -11.92
C ARG A 9 4.33 6.94 -12.92
N ALA A 10 4.54 6.71 -14.21
CA ALA A 10 4.03 7.60 -15.26
C ALA A 10 2.49 7.68 -15.27
N TRP A 11 1.80 6.58 -14.96
CA TRP A 11 0.34 6.57 -14.80
C TRP A 11 -0.11 7.42 -13.60
N LEU A 12 0.54 7.30 -12.43
CA LEU A 12 0.27 8.14 -11.26
C LEU A 12 0.61 9.61 -11.50
N ASP A 13 1.67 9.89 -12.25
CA ASP A 13 2.05 11.25 -12.65
C ASP A 13 0.96 11.89 -13.51
N CYS A 14 0.34 11.14 -14.42
CA CYS A 14 -0.80 11.63 -15.19
C CYS A 14 -1.96 12.03 -14.29
N ILE A 15 -2.21 11.30 -13.20
CA ILE A 15 -3.26 11.66 -12.23
C ILE A 15 -2.90 12.97 -11.51
N SER A 16 -1.67 13.06 -11.01
CA SER A 16 -1.20 14.26 -10.28
C SER A 16 -1.16 15.50 -11.18
N GLN A 17 -0.89 15.34 -12.47
CA GLN A 17 -0.81 16.42 -13.46
C GLN A 17 -2.14 16.67 -14.19
N ARG A 18 -3.19 15.89 -13.90
CA ARG A 18 -4.50 15.95 -14.55
C ARG A 18 -4.45 15.71 -16.08
N GLU A 19 -3.52 14.87 -16.53
CA GLU A 19 -3.34 14.50 -17.95
C GLU A 19 -4.24 13.30 -18.33
N TRP A 20 -5.56 13.46 -18.26
CA TRP A 20 -6.54 12.36 -18.38
C TRP A 20 -6.47 11.60 -19.72
N ASN A 21 -6.23 12.32 -20.81
CA ASN A 21 -6.08 11.67 -22.12
C ASN A 21 -4.86 10.73 -22.15
N LYS A 22 -3.74 11.15 -21.54
CA LYS A 22 -2.51 10.36 -21.48
C LYS A 22 -2.63 9.20 -20.50
N LEU A 23 -3.38 9.38 -19.40
CA LEU A 23 -3.69 8.32 -18.43
C LEU A 23 -4.20 7.04 -19.12
N THR A 24 -5.13 7.20 -20.07
CA THR A 24 -5.75 6.07 -20.80
C THR A 24 -4.74 5.22 -21.58
N SER A 25 -3.61 5.80 -22.00
CA SER A 25 -2.63 5.11 -22.84
C SER A 25 -1.93 3.95 -22.11
N TYR A 26 -1.80 4.06 -20.78
CA TYR A 26 -1.16 3.06 -19.93
C TYR A 26 -2.10 1.92 -19.51
N MET A 27 -3.38 2.02 -19.82
CA MET A 27 -4.42 1.11 -19.32
C MET A 27 -4.81 0.06 -20.35
N HIS A 28 -5.01 -1.17 -19.89
CA HIS A 28 -5.59 -2.22 -20.70
C HIS A 28 -7.06 -1.92 -20.98
N SER A 29 -7.60 -2.41 -22.10
CA SER A 29 -8.99 -2.10 -22.52
C SER A 29 -10.05 -2.63 -21.54
N SER A 30 -9.72 -3.68 -20.79
CA SER A 30 -10.54 -4.27 -19.72
C SER A 30 -9.85 -4.07 -18.37
N TYR A 31 -9.93 -2.87 -17.82
CA TYR A 31 -9.27 -2.53 -16.56
C TYR A 31 -10.17 -2.86 -15.36
N ASP A 32 -9.65 -3.65 -14.43
CA ASP A 32 -10.29 -3.99 -13.16
C ASP A 32 -9.75 -3.10 -12.03
N TYR A 33 -10.63 -2.33 -11.38
CA TYR A 33 -10.31 -1.52 -10.21
C TYR A 33 -11.13 -1.98 -9.01
N ASN A 34 -10.51 -2.62 -8.03
CA ASN A 34 -11.17 -3.20 -6.84
C ASN A 34 -12.37 -4.11 -7.18
N GLY A 35 -12.28 -4.90 -8.26
CA GLY A 35 -13.35 -5.79 -8.72
C GLY A 35 -14.37 -5.14 -9.65
N LYS A 36 -14.29 -3.82 -9.85
CA LYS A 36 -15.15 -3.09 -10.80
C LYS A 36 -14.44 -2.94 -12.14
N GLN A 37 -15.12 -3.32 -13.22
CA GLN A 37 -14.61 -3.15 -14.58
C GLN A 37 -14.80 -1.72 -15.08
N PHE A 38 -13.79 -1.22 -15.78
CA PHE A 38 -13.77 0.07 -16.45
C PHE A 38 -13.12 -0.06 -17.83
N THR A 39 -13.63 0.67 -18.80
CA THR A 39 -12.82 1.11 -19.95
C THR A 39 -11.84 2.21 -19.50
N PRO A 40 -10.72 2.44 -20.23
CA PRO A 40 -9.79 3.51 -19.90
C PRO A 40 -10.44 4.89 -19.78
N THR A 41 -11.37 5.22 -20.68
CA THR A 41 -12.09 6.50 -20.67
C THR A 41 -13.02 6.64 -19.47
N GLU A 42 -13.77 5.59 -19.12
CA GLU A 42 -14.65 5.61 -17.95
C GLU A 42 -13.85 5.78 -16.65
N PHE A 43 -12.70 5.10 -16.55
CA PHE A 43 -11.83 5.27 -15.39
C PHE A 43 -11.25 6.67 -15.32
N ALA A 44 -10.75 7.22 -16.44
CA ALA A 44 -10.22 8.57 -16.48
C ALA A 44 -11.26 9.62 -16.06
N GLY A 45 -12.50 9.52 -16.56
CA GLY A 45 -13.59 10.40 -16.14
C GLY A 45 -14.00 10.22 -14.68
N TRP A 46 -13.94 8.99 -14.15
CA TRP A 46 -14.18 8.73 -12.74
C TRP A 46 -13.09 9.37 -11.85
N VAL A 47 -11.81 9.19 -12.19
CA VAL A 47 -10.70 9.80 -11.44
C VAL A 47 -10.72 11.32 -11.55
N GLU A 48 -11.05 11.88 -12.71
CA GLU A 48 -11.21 13.33 -12.88
C GLU A 48 -12.27 13.88 -11.92
N LYS A 49 -13.44 13.22 -11.84
CA LYS A 49 -14.52 13.62 -10.94
C LYS A 49 -14.10 13.53 -9.47
N GLU A 50 -13.45 12.44 -9.07
CA GLU A 50 -12.97 12.29 -7.69
C GLU A 50 -11.84 13.28 -7.36
N GLY A 51 -10.92 13.51 -8.30
CA GLY A 51 -9.81 14.46 -8.17
C GLY A 51 -10.27 15.91 -8.04
N CYS A 52 -11.39 16.29 -8.68
CA CYS A 52 -12.00 17.62 -8.53
C CYS A 52 -12.54 17.89 -7.11
N ARG A 53 -12.70 16.86 -6.27
CA ARG A 53 -13.06 17.02 -4.85
C ARG A 53 -11.88 17.50 -4.01
N PHE A 54 -10.70 17.61 -4.61
CA PHE A 54 -9.51 18.23 -4.03
C PHE A 54 -9.12 19.51 -4.79
N SER A 55 -8.75 20.54 -4.04
CA SER A 55 -8.25 21.80 -4.61
C SER A 55 -6.81 21.68 -5.13
N ASP A 56 -5.97 20.91 -4.43
CA ASP A 56 -4.66 20.40 -4.88
C ASP A 56 -4.62 18.92 -4.48
N TYR A 57 -4.06 18.07 -5.34
CA TYR A 57 -3.92 16.64 -5.13
C TYR A 57 -2.67 16.13 -5.84
N ARG A 58 -1.77 15.50 -5.08
CA ARG A 58 -0.56 14.87 -5.61
C ARG A 58 -0.40 13.48 -5.03
N ILE A 59 0.06 12.56 -5.86
CA ILE A 59 0.42 11.21 -5.46
C ILE A 59 1.95 11.09 -5.51
N THR A 60 2.52 10.48 -4.49
CA THR A 60 3.94 10.10 -4.44
C THR A 60 4.05 8.62 -4.16
N VAL A 61 4.92 7.95 -4.91
CA VAL A 61 5.27 6.55 -4.63
C VAL A 61 6.33 6.53 -3.54
N ASP A 62 5.97 5.97 -2.39
CA ASP A 62 6.91 5.73 -1.29
C ASP A 62 7.77 4.50 -1.60
N THR A 63 7.15 3.34 -1.84
CA THR A 63 7.88 2.12 -2.21
C THR A 63 7.19 1.36 -3.33
N ILE A 64 7.98 0.66 -4.14
CA ILE A 64 7.49 -0.23 -5.20
C ILE A 64 8.36 -1.48 -5.27
N LEU A 65 7.70 -2.62 -5.12
CA LEU A 65 8.24 -3.96 -5.30
C LEU A 65 7.74 -4.49 -6.64
N VAL A 66 8.63 -5.10 -7.41
CA VAL A 66 8.33 -5.58 -8.75
C VAL A 66 8.54 -7.09 -8.81
N ASP A 67 7.55 -7.80 -9.35
CA ASP A 67 7.68 -9.17 -9.79
C ASP A 67 7.56 -9.22 -11.32
N ASP A 68 8.71 -9.22 -11.99
CA ASP A 68 8.76 -9.27 -13.45
C ASP A 68 8.28 -10.62 -14.00
N VAL A 69 8.29 -11.71 -13.22
CA VAL A 69 7.80 -13.02 -13.70
C VAL A 69 6.27 -13.05 -13.67
N ALA A 70 5.68 -12.61 -12.57
CA ALA A 70 4.23 -12.53 -12.41
C ALA A 70 3.61 -11.31 -13.13
N GLN A 71 4.42 -10.43 -13.71
CA GLN A 71 4.01 -9.17 -14.36
C GLN A 71 3.13 -8.32 -13.44
N CYS A 72 3.55 -8.19 -12.18
CA CYS A 72 2.83 -7.41 -11.19
C CYS A 72 3.76 -6.58 -10.31
N ILE A 73 3.18 -5.62 -9.60
CA ILE A 73 3.87 -4.81 -8.61
C ILE A 73 3.06 -4.78 -7.32
N GLY A 74 3.77 -4.68 -6.20
CA GLY A 74 3.24 -4.19 -4.94
C GLY A 74 3.77 -2.78 -4.69
N CYS A 75 2.91 -1.83 -4.36
CA CYS A 75 3.30 -0.44 -4.22
C CYS A 75 2.62 0.16 -2.99
N ARG A 76 3.37 0.99 -2.25
CA ARG A 76 2.77 1.91 -1.28
C ARG A 76 2.90 3.31 -1.85
N ILE A 77 1.77 3.99 -1.92
CA ILE A 77 1.71 5.40 -2.29
C ILE A 77 1.19 6.18 -1.10
N PHE A 78 1.60 7.43 -1.02
CA PHE A 78 0.87 8.40 -0.24
C PHE A 78 0.48 9.52 -1.16
N GLY A 79 -0.71 10.05 -0.98
CA GLY A 79 -1.04 11.31 -1.59
C GLY A 79 -1.35 12.37 -0.57
N LYS A 80 -1.30 13.59 -1.06
CA LYS A 80 -1.48 14.81 -0.31
C LYS A 80 -2.48 15.65 -1.07
N GLY A 81 -3.51 16.13 -0.39
CA GLY A 81 -4.45 17.04 -1.02
C GLY A 81 -5.31 17.78 -0.03
N ARG A 82 -5.99 18.82 -0.52
CA ARG A 82 -6.89 19.64 0.30
C ARG A 82 -8.35 19.42 -0.11
N PRO A 83 -9.16 18.77 0.74
CA PRO A 83 -10.56 18.47 0.46
C PRO A 83 -11.37 19.74 0.23
N ALA A 84 -11.99 19.86 -0.94
CA ALA A 84 -12.91 20.93 -1.28
C ALA A 84 -14.38 20.55 -1.04
N ASP A 85 -14.66 19.26 -0.83
CA ASP A 85 -15.98 18.72 -0.53
C ASP A 85 -15.88 17.66 0.59
N SER A 86 -17.01 17.26 1.14
CA SER A 86 -17.10 16.21 2.15
C SER A 86 -16.56 14.92 1.56
N MET A 87 -15.63 14.27 2.24
CA MET A 87 -14.99 13.05 1.76
C MET A 87 -14.55 12.15 2.91
N PHE A 88 -14.54 10.84 2.68
CA PHE A 88 -14.22 9.83 3.71
C PHE A 88 -15.07 9.95 4.99
N GLY A 89 -16.27 10.54 4.92
CA GLY A 89 -17.11 10.80 6.09
C GLY A 89 -16.72 12.05 6.90
N CYS A 90 -15.82 12.89 6.38
CA CYS A 90 -15.38 14.13 7.00
C CYS A 90 -15.85 15.35 6.18
N SER A 91 -16.18 16.44 6.87
CA SER A 91 -16.47 17.74 6.25
C SER A 91 -15.22 18.33 5.57
N PRO A 92 -15.37 19.24 4.59
CA PRO A 92 -14.22 19.94 3.99
C PRO A 92 -13.34 20.63 5.03
N THR A 93 -12.06 20.82 4.70
CA THR A 93 -11.08 21.52 5.55
C THR A 93 -10.11 22.33 4.72
N GLU A 94 -9.62 23.44 5.27
CA GLU A 94 -8.59 24.27 4.62
C GLU A 94 -7.18 23.69 4.77
N LYS A 95 -7.02 22.61 5.56
CA LYS A 95 -5.75 21.93 5.78
C LYS A 95 -5.51 20.86 4.71
N ASP A 96 -4.24 20.64 4.39
CA ASP A 96 -3.86 19.49 3.58
C ASP A 96 -4.03 18.21 4.43
N ILE A 97 -4.59 17.17 3.83
CA ILE A 97 -4.64 15.82 4.39
C ILE A 97 -3.71 14.90 3.61
N TYR A 98 -3.24 13.86 4.28
CA TYR A 98 -2.43 12.80 3.71
C TYR A 98 -3.24 11.50 3.74
N PHE A 99 -3.12 10.71 2.69
CA PHE A 99 -3.74 9.39 2.60
C PHE A 99 -2.69 8.40 2.12
N VAL A 100 -2.67 7.23 2.75
CA VAL A 100 -1.73 6.16 2.43
C VAL A 100 -2.52 5.01 1.81
N GLU A 101 -2.12 4.60 0.62
CA GLU A 101 -2.72 3.50 -0.11
C GLU A 101 -1.69 2.41 -0.41
N HIS A 102 -2.11 1.16 -0.29
CA HIS A 102 -1.34 -0.01 -0.71
C HIS A 102 -1.99 -0.61 -1.94
N HIS A 103 -1.22 -0.76 -3.01
CA HIS A 103 -1.69 -1.21 -4.31
C HIS A 103 -1.00 -2.53 -4.67
N LEU A 104 -1.80 -3.48 -5.17
CA LEU A 104 -1.34 -4.60 -5.97
C LEU A 104 -1.82 -4.38 -7.39
N VAL A 105 -0.90 -4.37 -8.35
CA VAL A 105 -1.20 -4.00 -9.73
C VAL A 105 -0.66 -5.05 -10.69
N TRP A 106 -1.52 -5.53 -11.59
CA TRP A 106 -1.17 -6.51 -12.62
C TRP A 106 -1.15 -5.86 -14.00
N PHE A 107 -0.23 -6.35 -14.82
CA PHE A 107 -0.03 -5.90 -16.19
C PHE A 107 -0.37 -7.00 -17.18
N THR A 108 -1.01 -6.61 -18.29
CA THR A 108 -1.29 -7.45 -19.44
C THR A 108 -0.88 -6.70 -20.69
N GLN A 109 -0.09 -7.33 -21.56
CA GLN A 109 0.42 -6.69 -22.79
C GLN A 109 1.07 -5.32 -22.51
N SER A 110 1.89 -5.25 -21.46
CA SER A 110 2.58 -4.03 -21.03
C SER A 110 1.68 -2.88 -20.56
N LYS A 111 0.39 -3.15 -20.32
CA LYS A 111 -0.58 -2.17 -19.81
C LYS A 111 -1.16 -2.58 -18.47
N ILE A 112 -1.52 -1.60 -17.65
CA ILE A 112 -2.17 -1.80 -16.36
C ILE A 112 -3.55 -2.43 -16.59
N ALA A 113 -3.74 -3.65 -16.11
CA ALA A 113 -4.96 -4.43 -16.33
C ALA A 113 -5.81 -4.60 -15.08
N LYS A 114 -5.19 -4.60 -13.91
CA LYS A 114 -5.91 -4.69 -12.64
C LYS A 114 -5.19 -3.94 -11.54
N THR A 115 -5.94 -3.24 -10.70
CA THR A 115 -5.46 -2.65 -9.46
C THR A 115 -6.39 -3.07 -8.32
N LEU A 116 -5.81 -3.68 -7.30
CA LEU A 116 -6.42 -3.84 -5.99
C LEU A 116 -5.75 -2.86 -5.04
N TYR A 117 -6.53 -2.12 -4.26
CA TYR A 117 -5.98 -1.17 -3.30
C TYR A 117 -6.73 -1.18 -1.97
N ILE A 118 -5.98 -0.83 -0.91
CA ILE A 118 -6.50 -0.58 0.44
C ILE A 118 -6.04 0.82 0.85
N LEU A 119 -6.97 1.58 1.44
CA LEU A 119 -6.75 2.93 1.94
C LEU A 119 -6.83 2.96 3.48
N ASP A 120 -5.88 3.63 4.14
CA ASP A 120 -5.92 3.86 5.59
C ASP A 120 -6.88 5.00 5.97
N ILE A 121 -8.17 4.67 6.06
CA ILE A 121 -9.22 5.61 6.46
C ILE A 121 -9.06 6.05 7.93
N GLY A 122 -8.51 5.19 8.80
CA GLY A 122 -8.32 5.49 10.21
C GLY A 122 -7.36 6.67 10.41
N SER A 123 -6.21 6.64 9.73
CA SER A 123 -5.26 7.76 9.74
C SER A 123 -5.85 9.05 9.16
N ILE A 124 -6.75 8.96 8.18
CA ILE A 124 -7.46 10.14 7.66
C ILE A 124 -8.37 10.73 8.74
N HIS A 125 -9.21 9.91 9.39
CA HIS A 125 -10.11 10.40 10.43
C HIS A 125 -9.38 11.07 11.59
N GLN A 126 -8.22 10.53 12.00
CA GLN A 126 -7.38 11.13 13.02
C GLN A 126 -6.86 12.52 12.62
N GLN A 127 -6.50 12.73 11.34
CA GLN A 127 -6.07 14.04 10.84
C GLN A 127 -7.16 15.11 10.93
N PHE A 128 -8.44 14.73 10.83
CA PHE A 128 -9.55 15.66 11.00
C PHE A 128 -9.85 15.98 12.47
N GLN A 129 -9.46 15.10 13.39
CA GLN A 129 -9.68 15.25 14.83
C GLN A 129 -8.51 15.93 15.54
N SER A 130 -7.30 15.84 14.97
CA SER A 130 -6.08 16.40 15.55
C SER A 130 -5.73 17.78 15.01
N THR A 131 -5.12 18.60 15.85
CA THR A 131 -4.47 19.85 15.44
C THR A 131 -3.00 19.65 15.07
N GLU A 132 -2.43 18.49 15.42
CA GLU A 132 -1.04 18.15 15.12
C GLU A 132 -0.84 17.87 13.64
N ARG A 133 0.38 18.14 13.16
CA ARG A 133 0.75 17.85 11.78
C ARG A 133 0.97 16.36 11.63
N TYR A 134 0.16 15.72 10.78
CA TYR A 134 0.40 14.34 10.39
C TYR A 134 1.65 14.21 9.53
N MET A 135 2.48 13.23 9.86
CA MET A 135 3.62 12.81 9.07
C MET A 135 3.47 11.32 8.77
N PRO A 136 3.37 10.91 7.49
CA PRO A 136 3.34 9.49 7.16
C PRO A 136 4.71 8.87 7.43
N ASP A 137 4.74 7.74 8.13
CA ASP A 137 5.95 6.92 8.20
C ASP A 137 6.27 6.40 6.80
N LEU A 138 7.49 6.61 6.29
CA LEU A 138 7.88 6.23 4.94
C LEU A 138 8.61 4.88 4.95
N ILE A 139 8.16 3.93 4.12
CA ILE A 139 8.84 2.64 3.96
C ILE A 139 10.18 2.84 3.25
N SER A 140 10.28 3.83 2.36
CA SER A 140 11.53 4.18 1.67
C SER A 140 12.68 4.54 2.62
N GLU A 141 12.39 4.93 3.87
CA GLU A 141 13.40 5.19 4.90
C GLU A 141 13.97 3.89 5.51
N PHE A 142 13.29 2.75 5.32
CA PHE A 142 13.80 1.44 5.72
C PHE A 142 14.73 0.88 4.64
N LEU A 143 16.03 0.89 4.92
CA LEU A 143 17.02 0.26 4.06
C LEU A 143 16.83 -1.26 4.08
N ALA A 144 16.43 -1.83 2.94
CA ALA A 144 16.42 -3.27 2.75
C ALA A 144 17.83 -3.82 3.04
N PRO A 145 17.98 -4.83 3.94
CA PRO A 145 19.29 -5.40 4.23
C PRO A 145 19.96 -5.94 2.96
N SER A 146 21.22 -5.57 2.74
CA SER A 146 21.99 -5.98 1.55
C SER A 146 22.52 -7.41 1.60
N ALA A 147 22.29 -8.13 2.71
CA ALA A 147 22.92 -9.42 2.98
C ALA A 147 21.88 -10.55 3.10
N LYS A 148 22.13 -11.62 2.32
CA LYS A 148 21.34 -12.85 2.12
C LYS A 148 20.04 -12.68 1.31
N VAL A 149 20.14 -13.06 0.04
CA VAL A 149 19.04 -13.15 -0.92
C VAL A 149 18.42 -14.54 -0.80
N LEU A 150 17.43 -14.68 0.07
CA LEU A 150 16.50 -15.82 -0.05
C LEU A 150 15.88 -15.75 -1.47
N SER A 151 15.77 -16.90 -2.13
CA SER A 151 15.00 -16.99 -3.38
C SER A 151 13.54 -16.61 -3.12
N THR A 152 12.79 -16.24 -4.17
CA THR A 152 11.35 -15.94 -4.05
C THR A 152 10.58 -17.06 -3.36
N CYS A 153 10.90 -18.33 -3.68
CA CYS A 153 10.29 -19.50 -3.04
C CYS A 153 10.61 -19.60 -1.54
N GLU A 154 11.85 -19.29 -1.14
CA GLU A 154 12.24 -19.29 0.27
C GLU A 154 11.58 -18.14 1.05
N LEU A 155 11.47 -16.95 0.45
CA LEU A 155 10.73 -15.83 1.03
C LEU A 155 9.25 -16.17 1.24
N GLU A 156 8.61 -16.74 0.22
CA GLU A 156 7.21 -17.17 0.32
C GLU A 156 7.03 -18.22 1.42
N LYS A 157 7.92 -19.22 1.48
CA LYS A 157 7.90 -20.24 2.54
C LYS A 157 8.08 -19.62 3.92
N ALA A 158 9.01 -18.68 4.08
CA ALA A 158 9.24 -18.00 5.35
C ALA A 158 7.99 -17.22 5.81
N ILE A 159 7.37 -16.45 4.91
CA ILE A 159 6.14 -15.69 5.22
C ILE A 159 4.97 -16.63 5.55
N ARG A 160 4.78 -17.70 4.78
CA ARG A 160 3.74 -18.70 5.07
C ARG A 160 3.96 -19.39 6.42
N ARG A 161 5.20 -19.75 6.72
CA ARG A 161 5.59 -20.34 8.01
C ARG A 161 5.35 -19.38 9.16
N PHE A 162 5.67 -18.09 8.99
CA PHE A 162 5.37 -17.04 9.96
C PHE A 162 3.88 -17.02 10.32
N PHE A 163 3.00 -16.88 9.33
CA PHE A 163 1.55 -16.85 9.59
C PHE A 163 1.02 -18.18 10.12
N SER A 164 1.50 -19.30 9.60
CA SER A 164 1.13 -20.63 10.10
C SER A 164 1.46 -20.77 11.58
N SER A 165 2.64 -20.31 12.03
CA SER A 165 3.07 -20.43 13.41
C SER A 165 2.16 -19.69 14.40
N ILE A 166 1.51 -18.60 13.95
CA ILE A 166 0.51 -17.86 14.73
C ILE A 166 -0.73 -18.76 14.92
N SER A 167 -1.30 -19.27 13.83
CA SER A 167 -2.48 -20.13 13.84
C SER A 167 -2.25 -21.45 14.59
N THR A 168 -1.06 -22.04 14.50
CA THR A 168 -0.71 -23.30 15.19
C THR A 168 -0.16 -23.07 16.59
N ARG A 169 0.00 -21.80 17.02
CA ARG A 169 0.57 -21.42 18.33
C ARG A 169 1.97 -22.00 18.57
N THR A 170 2.77 -22.11 17.51
CA THR A 170 4.16 -22.60 17.53
C THR A 170 5.20 -21.48 17.38
N MET A 171 4.77 -20.21 17.48
CA MET A 171 5.63 -19.04 17.26
C MET A 171 6.94 -19.06 18.07
N ALA A 172 6.88 -19.47 19.35
CA ALA A 172 8.04 -19.45 20.24
C ALA A 172 9.20 -20.35 19.75
N SER A 173 8.88 -21.47 19.10
CA SER A 173 9.88 -22.38 18.52
C SER A 173 10.20 -22.08 17.05
N GLU A 174 9.25 -21.49 16.30
CA GLU A 174 9.43 -21.27 14.86
C GLU A 174 9.98 -19.90 14.49
N LEU A 175 9.53 -18.82 15.13
CA LEU A 175 9.93 -17.47 14.75
C LEU A 175 11.42 -17.19 14.90
N PRO A 176 12.16 -17.71 15.90
CA PRO A 176 13.61 -17.50 15.98
C PRO A 176 14.39 -18.01 14.75
N GLU A 177 13.84 -18.94 13.98
CA GLU A 177 14.47 -19.51 12.77
C GLU A 177 14.22 -18.66 11.51
N ILE A 178 13.19 -17.80 11.51
CA ILE A 178 12.73 -17.06 10.32
C ILE A 178 12.60 -15.55 10.51
N VAL A 179 12.65 -15.06 11.75
CA VAL A 179 12.60 -13.65 12.12
C VAL A 179 13.90 -13.27 12.82
N GLN A 180 14.38 -12.06 12.57
CA GLN A 180 15.55 -11.51 13.26
C GLN A 180 15.30 -11.39 14.77
N SER A 181 16.37 -11.35 15.57
CA SER A 181 16.28 -11.18 17.03
C SER A 181 15.58 -9.87 17.45
N GLU A 182 15.52 -8.89 16.55
CA GLU A 182 14.76 -7.66 16.67
C GLU A 182 13.95 -7.44 15.40
N LEU A 183 12.75 -6.87 15.53
CA LEU A 183 11.87 -6.54 14.41
C LEU A 183 11.25 -5.16 14.59
N TRP A 184 10.70 -4.64 13.50
CA TRP A 184 9.89 -3.43 13.50
C TRP A 184 8.41 -3.80 13.38
N ARG A 185 7.58 -3.22 14.25
CA ARG A 185 6.13 -3.34 14.21
C ARG A 185 5.54 -1.98 14.56
N ASP A 186 4.61 -1.50 13.75
CA ASP A 186 3.87 -0.25 14.00
C ASP A 186 4.82 0.94 14.30
N GLY A 187 5.93 1.04 13.55
CA GLY A 187 6.95 2.08 13.73
C GLY A 187 7.87 1.89 14.95
N VAL A 188 7.70 0.81 15.72
CA VAL A 188 8.50 0.54 16.93
C VAL A 188 9.42 -0.65 16.70
N LYS A 189 10.73 -0.44 16.91
CA LYS A 189 11.70 -1.53 16.97
C LYS A 189 11.59 -2.24 18.32
N MET A 190 11.44 -3.56 18.30
CA MET A 190 11.33 -4.36 19.52
C MET A 190 12.04 -5.72 19.40
N PRO A 191 12.56 -6.25 20.52
CA PRO A 191 13.04 -7.62 20.60
C PRO A 191 11.96 -8.66 20.24
N LEU A 192 12.37 -9.81 19.70
CA LEU A 192 11.47 -10.88 19.26
C LEU A 192 10.64 -11.46 20.43
N ASP A 193 11.23 -11.61 21.62
CA ASP A 193 10.55 -12.09 22.83
C ASP A 193 9.43 -11.14 23.29
N VAL A 194 9.66 -9.83 23.19
CA VAL A 194 8.63 -8.81 23.45
C VAL A 194 7.49 -8.92 22.44
N TYR A 195 7.81 -9.08 21.16
CA TYR A 195 6.79 -9.29 20.11
C TYR A 195 5.96 -10.55 20.35
N LEU A 196 6.60 -11.68 20.68
CA LEU A 196 5.93 -12.94 21.00
C LEU A 196 4.91 -12.75 22.13
N GLY A 197 5.31 -12.12 23.23
CA GLY A 197 4.42 -11.84 24.36
C GLY A 197 3.24 -10.92 24.00
N LEU A 198 3.38 -10.04 23.01
CA LEU A 198 2.27 -9.22 22.51
C LEU A 198 1.27 -10.05 21.70
N ILE A 199 1.74 -10.91 20.79
CA ILE A 199 0.86 -11.75 19.97
C ILE A 199 0.14 -12.78 20.83
N GLU A 200 0.81 -13.41 21.79
CA GLU A 200 0.18 -14.37 22.72
C GLU A 200 -0.97 -13.74 23.49
N LYS A 201 -0.81 -12.50 23.97
CA LYS A 201 -1.88 -11.73 24.62
C LYS A 201 -3.04 -11.45 23.67
N SER A 202 -2.77 -11.10 22.41
CA SER A 202 -3.81 -10.87 21.39
C SER A 202 -4.58 -12.15 21.05
N ILE A 203 -3.92 -13.29 20.95
CA ILE A 203 -4.58 -14.59 20.71
C ILE A 203 -5.42 -15.00 21.91
N ALA A 204 -4.94 -14.78 23.14
CA ALA A 204 -5.67 -15.14 24.36
C ALA A 204 -7.03 -14.43 24.48
N VAL A 205 -7.17 -13.23 23.92
CA VAL A 205 -8.44 -12.47 23.89
C VAL A 205 -9.32 -12.78 22.68
N MET A 206 -8.83 -13.58 21.73
CA MET A 206 -9.57 -14.04 20.54
C MET A 206 -9.46 -15.57 20.42
N PRO A 207 -10.25 -16.33 21.21
CA PRO A 207 -10.07 -17.77 21.35
C PRO A 207 -10.29 -18.58 20.05
N ASP A 208 -10.96 -17.99 19.06
CA ASP A 208 -11.32 -18.62 17.78
C ASP A 208 -10.34 -18.32 16.62
N VAL A 209 -9.16 -17.76 16.93
CA VAL A 209 -8.06 -17.47 15.97
C VAL A 209 -7.00 -18.57 15.97
#